data_AF-A0A6P0Z7L9-F1
#
_entry.id   AF-A0A6P0Z7L9-F1
#
_cell.length_a   1.000
_cell.length_b   1.000
_cell.length_c   1.000
_cell.angle_alpha   90.00
_cell.angle_beta   90.00
_cell.angle_gamma   90.00
#
_symmetry.space_group_name_H-M   'P 1'
#
loop_
_entity.id
_entity.type
_entity.pdbx_description
1 polymer ?
#
loop_
_entity_poly.entity_id
_entity_poly.type
_entity_poly.pdbx_seq_one_letter_code
_entity_poly.pdbx_strand_id
1 'polypeptide(L)'
;MSAIAHALWMNRENPEKCNLNNIAVLSIGTGKTTQRYEYDDIAQWGLAGWASHISDIFLDPSAKNSEDICRQLLRSLGRNYLRLDFNLNEHSKEGEVYNKYIKIKKQITKPIKEEIDNPDNCQDLIEAAQCYLDCGEVDYKGKTVPVRSAIQQFIESH
;
A
#
# COMPACT_ATOMS: atom_id res chain seq x y z
N MET A 1 -2.32 11.41 4.34
CA MET A 1 -3.37 12.13 5.10
C MET A 1 -3.46 13.62 4.78
N SER A 2 -2.34 14.35 4.65
CA SER A 2 -2.32 15.81 4.42
C SER A 2 -3.23 16.29 3.28
N ALA A 3 -3.22 15.63 2.11
CA ALA A 3 -4.05 16.01 0.97
C ALA A 3 -5.57 15.96 1.25
N ILE A 4 -6.04 14.97 2.02
CA ILE A 4 -7.46 14.82 2.36
C ILE A 4 -7.85 15.81 3.45
N ALA A 5 -7.00 16.00 4.46
CA ALA A 5 -7.19 17.03 5.47
C ALA A 5 -7.27 18.42 4.82
N HIS A 6 -6.42 18.68 3.82
CA HIS A 6 -6.44 19.92 3.06
C HIS A 6 -7.71 20.05 2.22
N ALA A 7 -8.15 19.00 1.53
CA ALA A 7 -9.42 19.00 0.79
C ALA A 7 -10.63 19.23 1.71
N LEU A 8 -10.64 18.64 2.92
CA LEU A 8 -11.67 18.85 3.93
C LEU A 8 -11.70 20.32 4.40
N TRP A 9 -10.52 20.90 4.63
CA TRP A 9 -10.40 22.32 5.00
C TRP A 9 -10.89 23.23 3.87
N MET A 10 -10.47 22.99 2.63
CA MET A 10 -10.92 23.77 1.46
C MET A 10 -12.44 23.66 1.25
N ASN A 11 -13.03 22.48 1.46
CA ASN A 11 -14.47 22.30 1.39
C ASN A 11 -15.22 23.06 2.50
N ARG A 12 -14.62 23.19 3.69
CA ARG A 12 -15.20 23.97 4.79
C ARG A 12 -15.15 25.47 4.49
N GLU A 13 -14.03 25.98 3.98
CA GLU A 13 -13.84 27.40 3.72
C GLU A 13 -14.51 27.88 2.43
N ASN A 14 -14.53 27.04 1.38
CA ASN A 14 -15.07 27.36 0.07
C ASN A 14 -15.77 26.15 -0.58
N PRO A 15 -16.96 25.75 -0.08
CA PRO A 15 -17.68 24.57 -0.56
C PRO A 15 -18.07 24.65 -2.05
N GLU A 16 -18.24 25.86 -2.57
CA GLU A 16 -18.52 26.15 -3.99
C GLU A 16 -17.32 25.77 -4.91
N LYS A 17 -16.09 25.88 -4.41
CA LYS A 17 -14.85 25.65 -5.19
C LYS A 17 -14.29 24.24 -5.02
N CYS A 18 -14.45 23.65 -3.84
CA CYS A 18 -13.98 22.31 -3.53
C CYS A 18 -15.10 21.57 -2.80
N ASN A 19 -15.90 20.82 -3.56
CA ASN A 19 -16.93 19.97 -2.98
C ASN A 19 -16.39 18.55 -2.85
N LEU A 20 -16.34 18.00 -1.62
CA LEU A 20 -15.91 16.62 -1.36
C LEU A 20 -16.74 15.60 -2.15
N ASN A 21 -17.97 15.93 -2.54
CA ASN A 21 -18.79 15.07 -3.39
C ASN A 21 -18.23 14.87 -4.80
N ASN A 22 -17.32 15.76 -5.25
CA ASN A 22 -16.71 15.73 -6.58
C ASN A 22 -15.26 15.23 -6.54
N ILE A 23 -14.81 14.64 -5.42
CA ILE A 23 -13.43 14.15 -5.28
C ILE A 23 -13.41 12.63 -5.45
N ALA A 24 -12.56 12.19 -6.37
CA ALA A 24 -12.10 10.81 -6.48
C ALA A 24 -10.69 10.72 -5.90
N VAL A 25 -10.38 9.64 -5.17
CA VAL A 25 -9.05 9.46 -4.59
C VAL A 25 -8.43 8.16 -5.09
N LEU A 26 -7.34 8.31 -5.84
CA LEU A 26 -6.38 7.24 -6.12
C LEU A 26 -5.23 7.35 -5.13
N SER A 27 -5.02 6.28 -4.37
CA SER A 27 -3.94 6.18 -3.39
C SER A 27 -2.97 5.10 -3.83
N ILE A 28 -1.70 5.44 -4.00
CA ILE A 28 -0.64 4.51 -4.42
C ILE A 28 0.30 4.29 -3.23
N GLY A 29 0.50 3.03 -2.87
CA GLY A 29 1.48 2.61 -1.87
C GLY A 29 2.79 2.17 -2.52
N THR A 30 3.84 2.14 -1.72
CA THR A 30 5.17 1.64 -2.11
C THR A 30 5.32 0.14 -1.83
N GLY A 31 4.23 -0.53 -1.44
CA GLY A 31 4.25 -1.87 -0.88
C GLY A 31 4.30 -1.87 0.64
N LYS A 32 3.84 -2.97 1.23
CA LYS A 32 3.85 -3.22 2.67
C LYS A 32 4.97 -4.19 3.01
N THR A 33 5.83 -3.80 3.94
CA THR A 33 6.83 -4.73 4.50
C THR A 33 6.12 -5.87 5.21
N THR A 34 6.64 -7.07 5.07
CA THR A 34 6.20 -8.25 5.80
C THR A 34 7.30 -8.85 6.66
N GLN A 35 8.37 -8.07 6.87
CA GLN A 35 9.47 -8.43 7.73
C GLN A 35 8.97 -8.65 9.15
N ARG A 36 9.26 -9.84 9.66
CA ARG A 36 8.94 -10.22 11.04
C ARG A 36 10.19 -10.05 11.88
N TYR A 37 9.98 -9.54 13.09
CA TYR A 37 11.02 -9.42 14.08
C TYR A 37 10.60 -10.23 15.31
N GLU A 38 11.43 -11.18 15.72
CA GLU A 38 11.18 -11.97 16.91
C GLU A 38 11.55 -11.17 18.16
N TYR A 39 10.80 -11.39 19.25
CA TYR A 39 11.01 -10.64 20.49
C TYR A 39 12.43 -10.79 21.01
N ASP A 40 12.96 -12.01 21.03
CA ASP A 40 14.30 -12.30 21.56
C ASP A 40 15.40 -11.61 20.74
N ASP A 41 15.18 -11.38 19.44
CA ASP A 41 16.10 -10.65 18.57
C ASP A 41 16.05 -9.14 18.85
N ILE A 42 14.84 -8.57 18.91
CA ILE A 42 14.65 -7.13 19.18
C ILE A 42 15.09 -6.76 20.60
N ALA A 43 14.87 -7.65 21.57
CA ALA A 43 15.26 -7.44 22.97
C ALA A 43 16.79 -7.26 23.12
N GLN A 44 17.57 -7.79 22.18
CA GLN A 44 19.01 -7.66 22.14
C GLN A 44 19.49 -6.44 21.32
N TRP A 45 18.58 -5.69 20.68
CA TRP A 45 18.96 -4.50 19.94
C TRP A 45 19.48 -3.41 20.88
N GLY A 46 20.74 -3.06 20.70
CA GLY A 46 21.29 -1.79 21.20
C GLY A 46 20.77 -0.59 20.38
N LEU A 47 21.23 0.62 20.71
CA LEU A 47 20.82 1.86 20.04
C LEU A 47 20.98 1.83 18.51
N ALA A 48 22.04 1.19 18.01
CA ALA A 48 22.30 1.09 16.57
C ALA A 48 21.26 0.20 15.85
N GLY A 49 20.85 -0.93 16.45
CA GLY A 49 19.83 -1.80 15.87
C GLY A 49 18.45 -1.13 15.84
N TRP A 50 18.11 -0.37 16.88
CA TRP A 50 16.90 0.45 16.87
C TRP A 50 16.93 1.53 15.79
N ALA A 51 18.08 2.19 15.59
CA ALA A 51 18.21 3.24 14.58
C ALA A 51 18.07 2.71 13.15
N SER A 52 18.57 1.51 12.85
CA SER A 52 18.51 0.92 11.51
C SER A 52 17.11 0.45 11.10
N HIS A 53 16.23 0.15 12.06
CA HIS A 53 14.88 -0.40 11.79
C HIS A 53 13.74 0.57 12.12
N ILE A 54 14.06 1.83 12.46
CA ILE A 54 13.05 2.81 12.88
C ILE A 54 12.05 3.11 11.77
N SER A 55 12.48 3.17 10.51
CA SER A 55 11.59 3.36 9.36
C SER A 55 10.60 2.22 9.24
N ASP A 56 11.07 0.98 9.37
CA ASP A 56 10.26 -0.22 9.15
C ASP A 56 9.18 -0.36 10.23
N ILE A 57 9.52 -0.01 11.48
CA ILE A 57 8.61 -0.08 12.62
C ILE A 57 7.57 1.04 12.59
N PHE A 58 7.96 2.27 12.23
CA PHE A 58 7.09 3.44 12.40
C PHE A 58 6.34 3.88 11.13
N LEU A 59 6.84 3.57 9.93
CA LEU A 59 6.19 4.03 8.69
C LEU A 59 4.96 3.20 8.31
N ASP A 60 5.02 1.86 8.43
CA ASP A 60 3.91 0.99 8.03
C ASP A 60 2.62 1.23 8.86
N PRO A 61 2.68 1.37 10.20
CA PRO A 61 1.49 1.71 10.99
C PRO A 61 0.88 3.08 10.62
N SER A 62 1.71 4.07 10.32
CA SER A 62 1.26 5.41 9.93
C SER A 62 0.56 5.40 8.56
N ALA A 63 1.10 4.63 7.60
CA ALA A 63 0.50 4.41 6.30
C ALA A 63 -0.85 3.70 6.43
N LYS A 64 -0.93 2.64 7.24
CA LYS A 64 -2.16 1.88 7.51
C LYS A 64 -3.24 2.73 8.18
N ASN A 65 -2.89 3.49 9.22
CA ASN A 65 -3.84 4.39 9.89
C ASN A 65 -4.37 5.46 8.93
N SER A 66 -3.49 6.03 8.10
CA SER A 66 -3.90 6.99 7.07
C SER A 66 -4.85 6.38 6.05
N GLU A 67 -4.58 5.15 5.62
CA GLU A 67 -5.42 4.37 4.70
C GLU A 67 -6.81 4.12 5.31
N ASP A 68 -6.86 3.65 6.55
CA ASP A 68 -8.10 3.27 7.23
C ASP A 68 -9.00 4.48 7.49
N ILE A 69 -8.44 5.63 7.91
CA ILE A 69 -9.19 6.87 8.09
C ILE A 69 -9.73 7.38 6.76
N CYS A 70 -8.88 7.41 5.72
CA CYS A 70 -9.26 7.82 4.37
C CYS A 70 -10.39 6.96 3.82
N ARG A 71 -10.24 5.64 3.89
CA ARG A 71 -11.20 4.66 3.39
C ARG A 71 -12.53 4.79 4.11
N GLN A 72 -12.54 4.93 5.44
CA GLN A 72 -13.78 5.12 6.21
C GLN A 72 -14.48 6.42 5.84
N LEU A 73 -13.75 7.53 5.75
CA LEU A 73 -14.32 8.83 5.40
C LEU A 73 -14.93 8.80 3.99
N LEU A 74 -14.19 8.34 2.98
CA LEU A 74 -14.68 8.31 1.60
C LEU A 74 -15.84 7.32 1.41
N ARG A 75 -15.81 6.15 2.08
CA ARG A 75 -16.94 5.23 2.09
C ARG A 75 -18.18 5.85 2.73
N SER A 76 -18.03 6.57 3.84
CA SER A 76 -19.16 7.24 4.51
C SER A 76 -19.84 8.30 3.63
N LEU A 77 -19.08 8.91 2.71
CA LEU A 77 -19.57 9.89 1.74
C LEU A 77 -20.04 9.24 0.43
N GLY A 78 -19.98 7.91 0.30
CA GLY A 78 -20.30 7.18 -0.92
C GLY A 78 -19.38 7.54 -2.11
N ARG A 79 -18.12 7.89 -1.83
CA ARG A 79 -17.14 8.33 -2.86
C ARG A 79 -16.25 7.20 -3.33
N ASN A 80 -15.70 7.39 -4.53
CA ASN A 80 -14.78 6.45 -5.14
C ASN A 80 -13.37 6.60 -4.55
N TYR A 81 -12.91 5.52 -3.91
CA TYR A 81 -11.57 5.39 -3.37
C TYR A 81 -10.94 4.12 -3.93
N LEU A 82 -9.79 4.25 -4.58
CA LEU A 82 -8.99 3.14 -5.05
C LEU A 82 -7.61 3.19 -4.39
N ARG A 83 -7.27 2.17 -3.61
CA ARG A 83 -5.92 1.97 -3.05
C ARG A 83 -5.21 0.89 -3.85
N LEU A 84 -4.07 1.25 -4.44
CA LEU A 84 -3.15 0.33 -5.06
C LEU A 84 -1.97 0.12 -4.12
N ASP A 85 -1.93 -1.02 -3.46
CA ASP A 85 -0.90 -1.36 -2.50
C ASP A 85 -0.90 -2.88 -2.27
N PHE A 86 0.26 -3.46 -1.97
CA PHE A 86 0.39 -4.90 -1.84
C PHE A 86 1.54 -5.30 -0.92
N ASN A 87 1.50 -6.52 -0.37
CA ASN A 87 2.60 -7.04 0.44
C ASN A 87 3.83 -7.32 -0.46
N LEU A 88 5.00 -6.80 -0.09
CA LEU A 88 6.23 -7.01 -0.85
C LEU A 88 6.63 -8.49 -0.87
N ASN A 89 6.40 -9.20 0.24
CA ASN A 89 6.56 -10.64 0.33
C ASN A 89 5.37 -11.31 1.06
N GLU A 90 5.30 -12.63 0.93
CA GLU A 90 4.46 -13.52 1.70
C GLU A 90 5.36 -14.58 2.34
N HIS A 91 4.87 -15.18 3.43
CA HIS A 91 5.58 -16.24 4.15
C HIS A 91 4.80 -17.55 3.99
N SER A 92 5.47 -18.59 3.50
CA SER A 92 4.89 -19.94 3.49
C SER A 92 4.76 -20.49 4.91
N LYS A 93 4.02 -21.60 5.07
CA LYS A 93 3.92 -22.29 6.37
C LYS A 93 5.27 -22.88 6.80
N GLU A 94 6.12 -23.18 5.83
CA GLU A 94 7.47 -23.72 5.97
C GLU A 94 8.54 -22.62 6.14
N GLY A 95 8.14 -21.34 6.16
CA GLY A 95 9.04 -20.20 6.35
C GLY A 95 9.70 -19.66 5.07
N GLU A 96 9.30 -20.14 3.88
CA GLU A 96 9.79 -19.60 2.61
C GLU A 96 9.23 -18.18 2.41
N VAL A 97 10.11 -17.20 2.17
CA VAL A 97 9.74 -15.81 1.86
C VAL A 97 9.72 -15.63 0.34
N TYR A 98 8.62 -15.10 -0.20
CA TYR A 98 8.48 -14.91 -1.64
C TYR A 98 7.49 -13.80 -2.00
N ASN A 99 7.68 -13.16 -3.15
CA ASN A 99 6.65 -12.28 -3.69
C ASN A 99 5.52 -13.09 -4.36
N LYS A 100 4.29 -12.90 -3.88
CA LYS A 100 3.10 -13.58 -4.37
C LYS A 100 2.89 -13.43 -5.88
N TYR A 101 3.02 -12.21 -6.41
CA TYR A 101 2.66 -11.89 -7.78
C TYR A 101 3.72 -12.37 -8.77
N ILE A 102 4.99 -12.29 -8.41
CA ILE A 102 6.07 -12.91 -9.19
C ILE A 102 5.86 -14.43 -9.26
N LYS A 103 5.54 -15.08 -8.14
CA LYS A 103 5.26 -16.53 -8.11
C LYS A 103 4.10 -16.91 -9.02
N ILE A 104 2.99 -16.18 -8.96
CA ILE A 104 1.82 -16.43 -9.81
C ILE A 104 2.15 -16.19 -11.29
N LYS A 105 2.78 -15.07 -11.63
CA LYS A 105 2.96 -14.64 -13.02
C LYS A 105 4.12 -15.34 -13.72
N LYS A 106 5.22 -15.58 -13.02
CA LYS A 106 6.48 -16.11 -13.57
C LYS A 106 6.77 -17.55 -13.14
N GLN A 107 6.01 -18.11 -12.21
CA GLN A 107 6.20 -19.47 -11.70
C GLN A 107 7.59 -19.68 -11.05
N ILE A 108 8.14 -18.61 -10.45
CA ILE A 108 9.40 -18.64 -9.70
C ILE A 108 9.16 -18.17 -8.25
N THR A 109 9.81 -18.82 -7.29
CA THR A 109 9.91 -18.29 -5.93
C THR A 109 11.07 -17.30 -5.90
N LYS A 110 10.76 -16.02 -5.67
CA LYS A 110 11.75 -14.95 -5.51
C LYS A 110 11.27 -13.98 -4.42
N PRO A 111 12.04 -13.78 -3.34
CA PRO A 111 11.77 -12.71 -2.38
C PRO A 111 12.20 -11.35 -2.95
N ILE A 112 11.60 -10.29 -2.44
CA ILE A 112 11.95 -8.90 -2.70
C ILE A 112 12.65 -8.37 -1.45
N LYS A 113 13.75 -7.64 -1.60
CA LYS A 113 14.33 -6.95 -0.43
C LYS A 113 13.37 -5.83 -0.02
N GLU A 114 13.20 -5.59 1.28
CA GLU A 114 12.21 -4.59 1.74
C GLU A 114 12.86 -3.29 2.24
N GLU A 115 14.20 -3.22 2.19
CA GLU A 115 15.01 -2.04 2.50
C GLU A 115 14.62 -0.84 1.61
N ILE A 116 14.24 0.27 2.25
CA ILE A 116 13.78 1.49 1.56
C ILE A 116 14.95 2.27 0.94
N ASP A 117 16.14 2.18 1.54
CA ASP A 117 17.33 2.96 1.20
C ASP A 117 18.30 2.22 0.26
N ASN A 118 17.88 1.08 -0.31
CA ASN A 118 18.70 0.28 -1.20
C ASN A 118 18.28 0.44 -2.68
N PRO A 119 19.00 1.25 -3.49
CA PRO A 119 18.64 1.50 -4.88
C PRO A 119 18.76 0.25 -5.76
N ASP A 120 19.57 -0.74 -5.38
CA ASP A 120 19.77 -1.96 -6.18
C ASP A 120 18.48 -2.81 -6.27
N ASN A 121 17.55 -2.59 -5.34
CA ASN A 121 16.26 -3.28 -5.28
C ASN A 121 15.20 -2.70 -6.24
N CYS A 122 15.47 -1.54 -6.88
CA CYS A 122 14.49 -0.88 -7.76
C CYS A 122 13.96 -1.81 -8.87
N GLN A 123 14.84 -2.61 -9.47
CA GLN A 123 14.45 -3.47 -10.59
C GLN A 123 13.47 -4.58 -10.15
N ASP A 124 13.71 -5.14 -8.97
CA ASP A 124 12.88 -6.18 -8.37
C ASP A 124 11.52 -5.61 -7.92
N LEU A 125 11.51 -4.39 -7.39
CA LEU A 125 10.28 -3.66 -7.06
C LEU A 125 9.44 -3.33 -8.31
N ILE A 126 10.08 -2.89 -9.40
CA ILE A 126 9.41 -2.65 -10.69
C ILE A 126 8.79 -3.95 -11.21
N GLU A 127 9.54 -5.05 -11.17
CA GLU A 127 9.08 -6.37 -11.59
C GLU A 127 7.87 -6.84 -10.76
N ALA A 128 7.94 -6.70 -9.44
CA ALA A 128 6.85 -7.04 -8.53
C ALA A 128 5.60 -6.20 -8.82
N ALA A 129 5.76 -4.88 -9.00
CA ALA A 129 4.66 -3.97 -9.34
C ALA A 129 4.02 -4.31 -10.69
N GLN A 130 4.81 -4.66 -11.71
CA GLN A 130 4.29 -5.12 -13.00
C GLN A 130 3.49 -6.42 -12.86
N CYS A 131 3.99 -7.40 -12.10
CA CYS A 131 3.28 -8.64 -11.84
C CYS A 131 1.97 -8.39 -11.06
N TYR A 132 2.00 -7.47 -10.09
CA TYR A 132 0.82 -7.03 -9.35
C TYR A 132 -0.24 -6.38 -10.26
N LEU A 133 0.15 -5.50 -11.18
CA LEU A 133 -0.78 -4.94 -12.16
C LEU A 133 -1.40 -6.02 -13.05
N ASP A 134 -0.63 -7.06 -13.39
CA ASP A 134 -1.06 -8.10 -14.34
C ASP A 134 -1.96 -9.18 -13.75
N CYS A 135 -1.73 -9.58 -12.49
CA CYS A 135 -2.44 -10.70 -11.87
C CYS A 135 -2.97 -10.41 -10.46
N GLY A 136 -2.76 -9.19 -9.96
CA GLY A 136 -3.27 -8.78 -8.66
C GLY A 136 -4.75 -8.46 -8.69
N GLU A 137 -5.33 -8.49 -7.48
CA GLU A 137 -6.71 -8.11 -7.21
C GLU A 137 -6.74 -7.09 -6.09
N VAL A 138 -7.75 -6.22 -6.11
CA VAL A 138 -7.97 -5.15 -5.14
C VAL A 138 -9.44 -5.07 -4.75
N ASP A 139 -9.71 -4.62 -3.53
CA ASP A 139 -11.06 -4.21 -3.13
C ASP A 139 -11.40 -2.87 -3.78
N TYR A 140 -12.43 -2.86 -4.62
CA TYR A 140 -12.99 -1.64 -5.19
C TYR A 140 -14.52 -1.73 -5.16
N LYS A 141 -15.16 -0.72 -4.55
CA LYS A 141 -16.62 -0.67 -4.36
C LYS A 141 -17.21 -1.92 -3.67
N GLY A 142 -16.47 -2.50 -2.72
CA GLY A 142 -16.89 -3.68 -1.95
C GLY A 142 -16.82 -5.00 -2.72
N LYS A 143 -16.09 -5.03 -3.84
CA LYS A 143 -15.84 -6.23 -4.63
C LYS A 143 -14.34 -6.39 -4.85
N THR A 144 -13.87 -7.62 -4.77
CA THR A 144 -12.53 -7.98 -5.24
C THR A 144 -12.54 -8.01 -6.76
N VAL A 145 -11.69 -7.21 -7.39
CA VAL A 145 -11.59 -7.08 -8.84
C VAL A 145 -10.12 -7.06 -9.28
N PRO A 146 -9.78 -7.50 -10.51
CA PRO A 146 -8.43 -7.38 -11.03
C PRO A 146 -7.94 -5.93 -11.02
N VAL A 147 -6.66 -5.71 -10.72
CA VAL A 147 -6.07 -4.36 -10.56
C VAL A 147 -6.31 -3.48 -11.78
N ARG A 148 -6.01 -3.99 -12.99
CA ARG A 148 -6.23 -3.24 -14.25
C ARG A 148 -7.70 -2.88 -14.46
N SER A 149 -8.61 -3.80 -14.14
CA SER A 149 -10.05 -3.54 -14.23
C SER A 149 -10.50 -2.50 -13.20
N ALA A 150 -9.94 -2.50 -11.99
CA ALA A 150 -10.22 -1.48 -10.97
C ALA A 150 -9.76 -0.09 -11.41
N ILE A 151 -8.55 0.01 -11.98
CA ILE A 151 -7.99 1.26 -12.52
C ILE A 151 -8.89 1.79 -13.65
N GLN A 152 -9.28 0.93 -14.59
CA GLN A 152 -10.18 1.30 -15.66
C GLN A 152 -11.53 1.81 -15.13
N GLN A 153 -12.18 1.04 -14.24
CA GLN A 153 -13.45 1.44 -13.63
C GLN A 153 -13.32 2.73 -12.80
N PHE A 154 -12.17 3.00 -12.20
CA PHE A 154 -11.92 4.24 -11.47
C PHE A 154 -11.86 5.44 -12.42
N ILE A 155 -11.11 5.30 -13.52
CA ILE A 155 -10.99 6.32 -14.57
C ILE A 155 -12.34 6.59 -15.24
N GLU A 156 -13.09 5.55 -15.62
CA GLU A 156 -14.39 5.71 -16.32
C GLU A 156 -15.51 6.26 -15.44
N SER A 157 -15.33 6.24 -14.11
CA SER A 157 -16.34 6.73 -13.17
C SER A 157 -16.23 8.22 -12.82
N HIS A 158 -15.30 8.95 -13.46
CA HIS A 158 -15.06 10.40 -13.28
C HIS A 158 -14.63 11.05 -14.60
#